data_AF-A0A2T5MEQ2-F1
#
_entry.id   AF-A0A2T5MEQ2-F1
#
_cell.length_a   1.000
_cell.length_b   1.000
_cell.length_c   1.000
_cell.angle_alpha   90.00
_cell.angle_beta   90.00
_cell.angle_gamma   90.00
#
_symmetry.space_group_name_H-M   'P 1'
#
loop_
_entity.id
_entity.type
_entity.pdbx_description
1 polymer ?
#
loop_
_entity_poly.entity_id
_entity_poly.type
_entity_poly.pdbx_seq_one_letter_code
_entity_poly.pdbx_strand_id
1 'polypeptide(L)'
;MRAIIVVALFAVSTTCAAQGPDILAIYDQFVTSRAATAKCVSPPPESLGRFLTNFKMVSGYAAQEVKNRRPKMTVKQVQALMKGRTAAITSSVNSLVAEKGCSNPDIQQLVRRFEVQAQPIPGKR
;
A
#
# COMPACT_ATOMS: atom_id res chain seq x y z
N MET A 1 -59.69 -21.80 -17.78
CA MET A 1 -58.85 -20.73 -17.22
C MET A 1 -57.47 -20.85 -17.86
N ARG A 2 -57.04 -19.87 -18.67
CA ARG A 2 -55.72 -19.86 -19.33
C ARG A 2 -54.80 -18.94 -18.52
N ALA A 3 -53.81 -19.51 -17.84
CA ALA A 3 -52.80 -18.73 -17.13
C ALA A 3 -51.70 -18.32 -18.10
N ILE A 4 -51.56 -17.01 -18.32
CA ILE A 4 -50.46 -16.40 -19.07
C ILE A 4 -49.32 -16.18 -18.08
N ILE A 5 -48.22 -16.93 -18.21
CA ILE A 5 -47.00 -16.71 -17.42
C ILE A 5 -46.10 -15.77 -18.24
N VAL A 6 -46.12 -14.49 -17.89
CA VAL A 6 -45.14 -13.51 -18.37
C VAL A 6 -43.91 -13.62 -17.47
N VAL A 7 -42.86 -14.27 -17.95
CA VAL A 7 -41.56 -14.30 -17.27
C VAL A 7 -40.82 -13.01 -17.61
N ALA A 8 -40.90 -12.02 -16.72
CA ALA A 8 -40.09 -10.81 -16.79
C ALA A 8 -38.65 -11.12 -16.34
N LEU A 9 -37.71 -11.21 -17.30
CA LEU A 9 -36.28 -11.23 -17.01
C LEU A 9 -35.83 -9.83 -16.56
N PHE A 10 -35.67 -9.65 -15.24
CA PHE A 10 -34.90 -8.53 -14.70
C PHE A 10 -33.40 -8.86 -14.78
N ALA A 11 -32.76 -8.42 -15.87
CA ALA A 11 -31.30 -8.37 -15.93
C ALA A 11 -30.81 -7.16 -15.12
N VAL A 12 -30.56 -7.37 -13.82
CA VAL A 12 -29.84 -6.40 -12.98
C VAL A 12 -28.35 -6.56 -13.27
N SER A 13 -27.85 -5.83 -14.26
CA SER A 13 -26.43 -5.74 -14.56
C SER A 13 -25.73 -4.97 -13.43
N THR A 14 -25.25 -5.65 -12.40
CA THR A 14 -24.40 -5.03 -11.38
C THR A 14 -23.01 -4.83 -11.99
N THR A 15 -22.76 -3.66 -12.57
CA THR A 15 -21.40 -3.22 -12.91
C THR A 15 -20.67 -2.86 -11.63
N CYS A 16 -20.18 -3.87 -10.90
CA CYS A 16 -19.08 -3.65 -9.97
C CYS A 16 -17.83 -3.32 -10.79
N ALA A 17 -17.64 -2.04 -11.10
CA ALA A 17 -16.33 -1.54 -11.49
C ALA A 17 -15.39 -1.81 -10.32
N ALA A 18 -14.59 -2.88 -10.41
CA ALA A 18 -13.54 -3.17 -9.46
C ALA A 18 -12.54 -2.01 -9.50
N GLN A 19 -12.70 -1.06 -8.58
CA GLN A 19 -11.71 -0.01 -8.36
C GLN A 19 -10.43 -0.72 -7.95
N GLY A 20 -9.35 -0.53 -8.73
CA GLY A 20 -8.04 -1.09 -8.42
C GLY A 20 -7.59 -0.71 -7.00
N PRO A 21 -6.56 -1.37 -6.46
CA PRO A 21 -6.11 -1.14 -5.10
C PRO A 21 -5.73 0.34 -4.86
N ASP A 22 -6.19 0.91 -3.72
CA ASP A 22 -5.92 2.31 -3.36
C ASP A 22 -4.40 2.54 -3.22
N ILE A 23 -3.85 3.44 -4.02
CA ILE A 23 -2.41 3.77 -4.00
C ILE A 23 -1.94 4.27 -2.63
N LEU A 24 -2.82 4.92 -1.85
CA LEU A 24 -2.48 5.33 -0.49
C LEU A 24 -2.34 4.12 0.45
N ALA A 25 -3.14 3.07 0.25
CA ALA A 25 -3.01 1.82 0.98
C ALA A 25 -1.73 1.06 0.56
N ILE A 26 -1.39 1.05 -0.73
CA ILE A 26 -0.12 0.48 -1.21
C ILE A 26 1.07 1.22 -0.59
N TYR A 27 1.02 2.56 -0.57
CA TYR A 27 2.05 3.39 0.07
C TYR A 27 2.24 3.01 1.55
N ASP A 28 1.16 2.86 2.31
CA ASP A 28 1.24 2.45 3.72
C ASP A 28 1.85 1.06 3.89
N GLN A 29 1.54 0.13 2.98
CA GLN A 29 2.15 -1.20 2.99
C GLN A 29 3.67 -1.16 2.79
N PHE A 30 4.18 -0.24 1.97
CA PHE A 30 5.63 -0.01 1.84
C PHE A 30 6.22 0.62 3.10
N VAL A 31 5.53 1.58 3.73
CA VAL A 31 6.03 2.19 4.97
C VAL A 31 6.10 1.16 6.10
N THR A 32 5.05 0.35 6.26
CA THR A 32 4.98 -0.67 7.31
C THR A 32 6.03 -1.77 7.14
N SER A 33 6.19 -2.31 5.92
CA SER A 33 7.18 -3.35 5.62
C SER A 33 8.61 -2.85 5.81
N ARG A 34 8.91 -1.61 5.40
CA ARG A 34 10.21 -0.98 5.61
C ARG A 34 10.51 -0.80 7.10
N ALA A 35 9.55 -0.32 7.87
CA ALA A 35 9.72 -0.09 9.31
C ALA A 35 10.01 -1.40 10.06
N ALA A 36 9.24 -2.46 9.79
CA ALA A 36 9.46 -3.77 10.38
C ALA A 36 10.82 -4.36 9.98
N THR A 37 11.15 -4.32 8.69
CA THR A 37 12.42 -4.84 8.15
C THR A 37 13.61 -4.14 8.80
N ALA A 38 13.59 -2.81 8.86
CA ALA A 38 14.68 -2.02 9.45
C ALA A 38 14.93 -2.30 10.94
N LYS A 39 13.94 -2.83 11.67
CA LYS A 39 14.08 -3.23 13.07
C LYS A 39 14.47 -4.70 13.25
N CYS A 40 14.05 -5.56 12.36
CA CYS A 40 14.12 -7.00 12.57
C CYS A 40 15.22 -7.71 11.79
N VAL A 41 15.66 -7.15 10.66
CA VAL A 41 16.66 -7.77 9.79
C VAL A 41 17.56 -6.72 9.13
N SER A 42 18.70 -7.17 8.61
CA SER A 42 19.55 -6.36 7.74
C SER A 42 19.44 -6.92 6.31
N PRO A 43 18.58 -6.34 5.44
CA PRO A 43 18.42 -6.87 4.09
C PRO A 43 19.69 -6.64 3.26
N PRO A 44 19.99 -7.51 2.27
CA PRO A 44 21.09 -7.27 1.35
C PRO A 44 20.99 -5.89 0.68
N PRO A 45 22.11 -5.16 0.49
CA PRO A 45 22.08 -3.80 -0.07
C PRO A 45 21.34 -3.70 -1.41
N GLU A 46 21.46 -4.73 -2.25
CA GLU A 46 20.77 -4.82 -3.54
C GLU A 46 19.25 -4.90 -3.38
N SER A 47 18.76 -5.70 -2.43
CA SER A 47 17.32 -5.82 -2.12
C SER A 47 16.78 -4.50 -1.57
N LEU A 48 17.55 -3.83 -0.71
CA LEU A 48 17.19 -2.50 -0.21
C LEU A 48 17.12 -1.46 -1.34
N GLY A 49 18.10 -1.48 -2.25
CA GLY A 49 18.12 -0.59 -3.41
C GLY A 49 16.89 -0.75 -4.31
N ARG A 50 16.51 -1.99 -4.64
CA ARG A 50 15.29 -2.27 -5.41
C ARG A 50 14.03 -1.83 -4.68
N PHE A 51 13.92 -2.16 -3.39
CA PHE A 51 12.79 -1.72 -2.56
C PHE A 51 12.62 -0.20 -2.60
N LEU A 52 13.70 0.56 -2.39
CA LEU A 52 13.67 2.02 -2.39
C LEU A 52 13.28 2.59 -3.75
N THR A 53 13.69 1.94 -4.84
CA THR A 53 13.32 2.33 -6.21
C THR A 53 11.82 2.16 -6.44
N ASN A 54 11.27 1.00 -6.06
CA ASN A 54 9.83 0.73 -6.15
C ASN A 54 9.05 1.68 -5.24
N PHE A 55 9.52 1.90 -4.01
CA PHE A 55 8.88 2.78 -3.06
C PHE A 55 8.84 4.24 -3.53
N LYS A 56 9.90 4.73 -4.21
CA LYS A 56 9.92 6.07 -4.81
C LYS A 56 8.81 6.25 -5.84
N MET A 57 8.57 5.23 -6.67
CA MET A 57 7.48 5.26 -7.66
C MET A 57 6.11 5.33 -6.97
N VAL A 58 5.86 4.44 -6.01
CA VAL A 58 4.61 4.43 -5.23
C VAL A 58 4.39 5.74 -4.49
N SER A 59 5.45 6.31 -3.91
CA SER A 59 5.40 7.61 -3.22
C SER A 59 4.99 8.74 -4.16
N GLY A 60 5.44 8.73 -5.42
CA GLY A 60 5.04 9.70 -6.44
C GLY A 60 3.55 9.61 -6.76
N TYR A 61 3.05 8.41 -7.03
CA TYR A 61 1.62 8.20 -7.30
C TYR A 61 0.74 8.52 -6.07
N ALA A 62 1.19 8.18 -4.87
CA ALA A 62 0.47 8.52 -3.64
C ALA A 62 0.40 10.04 -3.42
N ALA A 63 1.49 10.78 -3.66
CA ALA A 63 1.48 12.23 -3.59
C ALA A 63 0.54 12.87 -4.62
N GLN A 64 0.53 12.35 -5.85
CA GLN A 64 -0.42 12.79 -6.87
C GLN A 64 -1.86 12.51 -6.45
N GLU A 65 -2.14 11.35 -5.86
CA GLU A 65 -3.47 11.00 -5.39
C GLU A 65 -3.95 11.90 -4.25
N VAL A 66 -3.06 12.25 -3.30
CA VAL A 66 -3.38 13.27 -2.28
C VAL A 66 -3.77 14.60 -2.94
N LYS A 67 -3.01 15.02 -3.97
CA LYS A 67 -3.29 16.27 -4.69
C LYS A 67 -4.61 16.20 -5.45
N ASN A 68 -4.95 15.05 -6.06
CA ASN A 68 -6.23 14.83 -6.74
C ASN A 68 -7.40 14.91 -5.75
N ARG A 69 -7.28 14.26 -4.58
CA ARG A 69 -8.31 14.30 -3.52
C ARG A 69 -8.40 15.66 -2.85
N ARG A 70 -7.31 16.45 -2.84
CA ARG A 70 -7.22 17.77 -2.18
C ARG A 70 -6.52 18.80 -3.08
N PRO A 71 -7.19 19.29 -4.15
CA PRO A 71 -6.56 20.14 -5.17
C PRO A 71 -5.98 21.46 -4.63
N LYS A 72 -6.51 21.96 -3.51
CA LYS A 72 -6.05 23.21 -2.88
C LYS A 72 -4.72 23.08 -2.12
N MET A 73 -4.24 21.87 -1.84
CA MET A 73 -2.96 21.69 -1.11
C MET A 73 -1.77 22.05 -2.01
N THR A 74 -0.84 22.84 -1.51
CA THR A 74 0.44 23.08 -2.17
C THR A 74 1.31 21.83 -2.16
N VAL A 75 2.31 21.76 -3.05
CA VAL A 75 3.28 20.66 -3.07
C VAL A 75 3.96 20.48 -1.70
N LYS A 76 4.35 21.58 -1.04
CA LYS A 76 4.96 21.54 0.30
C LYS A 76 4.02 20.95 1.35
N GLN A 77 2.73 21.27 1.30
CA GLN A 77 1.74 20.71 2.22
C GLN A 77 1.51 19.21 1.96
N VAL A 78 1.51 18.77 0.70
CA VAL A 78 1.43 17.33 0.36
C VAL A 78 2.66 16.59 0.89
N GLN A 79 3.86 17.14 0.70
CA GLN A 79 5.10 16.55 1.23
C GLN A 79 5.09 16.47 2.76
N ALA A 80 4.65 17.53 3.44
CA ALA A 80 4.53 17.55 4.89
C ALA A 80 3.52 16.50 5.40
N LEU A 81 2.37 16.38 4.74
CA LEU A 81 1.36 15.35 5.05
C LEU A 81 1.93 13.95 4.90
N MET A 82 2.58 13.66 3.77
CA MET A 82 3.17 12.34 3.49
C MET A 82 4.29 12.00 4.48
N LYS A 83 5.12 12.98 4.84
CA LYS A 83 6.15 12.83 5.88
C LYS A 83 5.54 12.51 7.24
N GLY A 84 4.50 13.25 7.65
CA GLY A 84 3.78 12.99 8.89
C GLY A 84 3.15 11.59 8.93
N ARG A 85 2.52 11.19 7.82
CA ARG A 85 1.95 9.83 7.65
C ARG A 85 3.02 8.75 7.79
N THR A 86 4.17 8.91 7.13
CA THR A 86 5.31 7.98 7.25
C THR A 86 5.77 7.85 8.70
N ALA A 87 5.96 8.98 9.38
CA ALA A 87 6.44 8.99 10.76
C ALA A 87 5.47 8.29 11.71
N ALA A 88 4.17 8.56 11.58
CA ALA A 88 3.13 7.94 12.40
C ALA A 88 3.09 6.41 12.20
N ILE A 89 3.08 5.94 10.95
CA ILE A 89 3.08 4.51 10.64
C ILE A 89 4.37 3.84 11.15
N THR A 90 5.52 4.46 10.89
CA THR A 90 6.83 3.93 11.34
C THR A 90 6.88 3.81 12.85
N SER A 91 6.40 4.83 13.58
CA SER A 91 6.33 4.81 15.05
C SER A 91 5.45 3.67 15.54
N SER A 92 4.24 3.54 14.97
CA SER A 92 3.30 2.46 15.33
C SER A 92 3.89 1.07 15.10
N VAL A 93 4.54 0.83 13.95
CA VAL A 93 5.20 -0.45 13.68
C VAL A 93 6.37 -0.69 14.62
N ASN A 94 7.18 0.33 14.92
CA ASN A 94 8.28 0.19 15.87
C ASN A 94 7.79 -0.18 17.27
N SER A 95 6.70 0.44 17.74
CA SER A 95 6.07 0.08 19.01
C SER A 95 5.57 -1.36 19.00
N LEU A 96 4.92 -1.79 17.91
CA LEU A 96 4.44 -3.16 17.77
C LEU A 96 5.58 -4.19 17.77
N VAL A 97 6.71 -3.88 17.11
CA VAL A 97 7.91 -4.72 17.13
C VAL A 97 8.52 -4.78 18.53
N ALA A 98 8.56 -3.65 19.25
CA ALA A 98 9.07 -3.62 20.63
C ALA A 98 8.20 -4.45 21.58
N GLU A 99 6.88 -4.42 21.39
CA GLU A 99 5.92 -5.18 22.21
C GLU A 99 5.93 -6.68 21.89
N LYS A 100 5.85 -7.03 20.60
CA LYS A 100 5.62 -8.42 20.16
C LYS A 100 6.88 -9.18 19.76
N GLY A 101 7.98 -8.46 19.57
CA GLY A 101 9.23 -9.01 19.06
C GLY A 101 9.20 -9.33 17.57
N CYS A 102 10.41 -9.51 17.01
CA CYS A 102 10.57 -9.78 15.58
C CYS A 102 10.07 -11.16 15.15
N SER A 103 9.99 -12.13 16.04
CA SER A 103 9.51 -13.49 15.73
C SER A 103 7.98 -13.58 15.64
N ASN A 104 7.25 -12.51 15.98
CA ASN A 104 5.80 -12.50 15.91
C ASN A 104 5.32 -12.72 14.45
N PRO A 105 4.30 -13.59 14.21
CA PRO A 105 3.82 -13.91 12.86
C PRO A 105 3.39 -12.69 12.04
N ASP A 106 2.77 -11.68 12.67
CA ASP A 106 2.31 -10.46 11.98
C ASP A 106 3.49 -9.60 11.56
N ILE A 107 4.51 -9.47 12.42
CA ILE A 107 5.75 -8.75 12.09
C ILE A 107 6.50 -9.48 10.96
N GLN A 108 6.57 -10.80 11.01
CA GLN A 108 7.19 -11.61 9.97
C GLN A 108 6.46 -11.48 8.62
N GLN A 109 5.14 -11.27 8.61
CA GLN A 109 4.42 -10.95 7.38
C GLN A 109 4.85 -9.60 6.79
N LEU A 110 5.13 -8.59 7.62
CA LEU A 110 5.64 -7.29 7.15
C LEU A 110 7.05 -7.43 6.56
N VAL A 111 7.91 -8.24 7.20
CA VAL A 111 9.26 -8.53 6.69
C VAL A 111 9.18 -9.28 5.34
N ARG A 112 8.36 -10.32 5.21
CA ARG A 112 8.15 -11.00 3.92
C ARG A 112 7.59 -10.08 2.83
N ARG A 113 6.72 -9.15 3.21
CA ARG A 113 6.17 -8.16 2.25
C ARG A 113 7.27 -7.26 1.69
N PHE A 114 8.28 -6.90 2.48
CA PHE A 114 9.42 -6.14 1.99
C PHE A 114 10.13 -6.88 0.85
N GLU A 115 10.32 -8.20 0.98
CA GLU A 115 10.98 -9.02 -0.05
C GLU A 115 10.19 -9.01 -1.37
N VAL A 116 8.87 -9.15 -1.30
CA VAL A 116 7.98 -9.05 -2.47
C VAL A 116 8.06 -7.65 -3.09
N GLN A 117 8.03 -6.61 -2.27
CA GLN A 117 8.13 -5.21 -2.71
C GLN A 117 9.52 -4.83 -3.23
N ALA A 118 10.54 -5.64 -2.97
CA ALA A 118 11.89 -5.52 -3.51
C ALA A 118 12.10 -6.29 -4.82
N GLN A 119 11.09 -7.02 -5.31
CA GLN A 119 11.20 -7.72 -6.59
C GLN A 119 11.19 -6.72 -7.76
N PRO A 120 11.88 -7.03 -8.88
CA PRO A 120 11.81 -6.22 -10.09
C PRO A 120 10.37 -6.13 -10.61
N ILE A 121 9.96 -4.95 -11.05
CA ILE A 121 8.70 -4.78 -11.77
C ILE A 121 8.94 -5.28 -13.21
N PRO A 122 8.16 -6.25 -13.72
CA PRO A 122 8.32 -6.75 -15.07
C PRO A 122 8.32 -5.61 -16.11
N GLY A 123 9.30 -5.63 -17.02
CA GLY A 123 9.40 -4.66 -18.12
C GLY A 123 10.21 -3.39 -17.84
N LYS A 124 10.81 -3.24 -16.65
CA LYS A 124 11.86 -2.23 -16.41
C LYS A 124 13.19 -2.92 -16.16
N ARG A 125 14.12 -2.78 -17.12
CA ARG A 125 15.53 -3.14 -16.97
C ARG A 125 16.29 -1.96 -16.38
#